data_AF-A0A7X8MU94-F1
#
_entry.id   AF-A0A7X8MU94-F1
#
_cell.length_a   1.000
_cell.length_b   1.000
_cell.length_c   1.000
_cell.angle_alpha   90.00
_cell.angle_beta   90.00
_cell.angle_gamma   90.00
#
_symmetry.space_group_name_H-M   'P 1'
#
loop_
_entity.id
_entity.type
_entity.pdbx_description
1 polymer ?
#
loop_
_entity_poly.entity_id
_entity_poly.type
_entity_poly.pdbx_seq_one_letter_code
_entity_poly.pdbx_strand_id
1 'polypeptide(L)'
;PSWPTPWGEGRPGWHLECSAMATWYLGDTFDIHGGGLDLQFPHHENEIAQAHAAGDGFANYWMHNHWVTMSGEKMSKSLGNVLSVPNMLEMVRPVELRYYLGSAHYRSVLEYSEAALQEAAAGYRRIEDFLDRVGPVPVGEWTADFAAAMDDDIAVPRALAEIHNAVRAGNTALASGSRDDAARIASSVRAMTAVLGVDPQDEMWAEGASTSDGAMAALDVLVDAELQRRTTARASQDWATADAVRDRLIAAGIDVTDTPDGPQWSLKKD
;
A
#
# COMPACT_ATOMS: atom_id res chain seq x y z
N PRO A 1 -2.83 -36.54 11.65
CA PRO A 1 -3.30 -37.18 10.40
C PRO A 1 -2.20 -38.15 9.90
N SER A 2 -2.58 -39.24 9.22
CA SER A 2 -1.65 -40.22 8.61
C SER A 2 -2.20 -40.74 7.28
N TRP A 3 -1.31 -41.20 6.40
CA TRP A 3 -1.60 -41.87 5.13
C TRP A 3 -0.80 -43.17 5.01
N PRO A 4 -1.33 -44.20 4.33
CA PRO A 4 -0.59 -45.44 4.08
C PRO A 4 0.57 -45.20 3.10
N THR A 5 1.75 -45.73 3.43
CA THR A 5 2.94 -45.68 2.56
C THR A 5 3.62 -47.06 2.53
N PRO A 6 4.56 -47.30 1.59
CA PRO A 6 5.37 -48.53 1.58
C PRO A 6 6.19 -48.79 2.86
N TRP A 7 6.37 -47.77 3.71
CA TRP A 7 7.13 -47.85 4.97
C TRP A 7 6.24 -47.84 6.22
N GLY A 8 4.92 -47.96 6.05
CA GLY A 8 3.93 -47.85 7.12
C GLY A 8 3.13 -46.55 7.05
N GLU A 9 2.16 -46.39 7.96
CA GLU A 9 1.39 -45.15 8.01
C GLU A 9 2.24 -43.97 8.51
N GLY A 10 2.16 -42.84 7.81
CA GLY A 10 3.00 -41.68 8.12
C GLY A 10 2.47 -40.38 7.52
N ARG A 11 3.34 -39.37 7.50
CA ARG A 11 3.08 -38.06 6.90
C ARG A 11 4.38 -37.55 6.27
N PRO A 12 4.32 -36.70 5.24
CA PRO A 12 5.50 -36.13 4.63
C PRO A 12 6.34 -35.32 5.64
N GLY A 13 7.64 -35.23 5.37
CA GLY A 13 8.52 -34.30 6.06
C GLY A 13 8.46 -32.93 5.40
N TRP A 14 8.69 -31.88 6.19
CA TRP A 14 8.52 -30.48 5.78
C TRP A 14 9.11 -30.15 4.39
N HIS A 15 10.33 -30.59 4.09
CA HIS A 15 11.02 -30.28 2.83
C HIS A 15 10.49 -31.08 1.62
N LEU A 16 10.04 -32.33 1.85
CA LEU A 16 9.65 -33.24 0.77
C LEU A 16 8.39 -32.78 0.06
N GLU A 17 7.51 -32.07 0.77
CA GLU A 17 6.26 -31.55 0.21
C GLU A 17 6.55 -30.59 -0.95
N CYS A 18 7.46 -29.64 -0.76
CA CYS A 18 7.81 -28.63 -1.77
C CYS A 18 8.46 -29.26 -3.00
N SER A 19 9.46 -30.12 -2.83
CA SER A 19 10.16 -30.75 -3.96
C SER A 19 9.24 -31.67 -4.78
N ALA A 20 8.39 -32.46 -4.12
CA ALA A 20 7.43 -33.33 -4.80
C ALA A 20 6.34 -32.55 -5.54
N MET A 21 5.77 -31.51 -4.92
CA MET A 21 4.71 -30.70 -5.54
C MET A 21 5.24 -29.82 -6.67
N ALA A 22 6.40 -29.18 -6.50
CA ALA A 22 6.99 -28.36 -7.55
C ALA A 22 7.23 -29.19 -8.82
N THR A 23 7.79 -30.39 -8.69
CA THR A 23 8.00 -31.31 -9.82
C THR A 23 6.68 -31.71 -10.49
N TRP A 24 5.64 -32.01 -9.69
CA TRP A 24 4.33 -32.39 -10.23
C TRP A 24 3.66 -31.27 -11.02
N TYR A 25 3.72 -30.02 -10.54
CA TYR A 25 2.99 -28.91 -11.14
C TYR A 25 3.79 -28.12 -12.18
N LEU A 26 5.11 -28.02 -12.02
CA LEU A 26 5.99 -27.16 -12.84
C LEU A 26 6.92 -27.97 -13.75
N GLY A 27 7.03 -29.29 -13.54
CA GLY A 27 7.95 -30.17 -14.27
C GLY A 27 9.28 -30.35 -13.54
N ASP A 28 10.15 -31.18 -14.14
CA ASP A 28 11.48 -31.51 -13.61
C ASP A 28 12.43 -30.29 -13.55
N THR A 29 12.16 -29.24 -14.33
CA THR A 29 12.90 -27.99 -14.35
C THR A 29 11.96 -26.81 -14.60
N PHE A 30 12.11 -25.73 -13.85
CA PHE A 30 11.30 -24.51 -13.95
C PHE A 30 12.13 -23.24 -13.66
N ASP A 31 11.53 -22.07 -13.89
CA ASP A 31 12.28 -20.82 -13.96
C ASP A 31 12.67 -20.24 -12.59
N ILE A 32 11.70 -19.95 -11.71
CA ILE A 32 11.93 -19.16 -10.48
C ILE A 32 11.35 -19.89 -9.27
N HIS A 33 12.15 -20.02 -8.21
CA HIS A 33 11.71 -20.44 -6.87
C HIS A 33 11.96 -19.33 -5.85
N GLY A 34 10.93 -19.00 -5.07
CA GLY A 34 10.97 -17.89 -4.11
C GLY A 34 10.75 -18.32 -2.67
N GLY A 35 11.24 -17.53 -1.71
CA GLY A 35 10.89 -17.69 -0.30
C GLY A 35 11.55 -16.66 0.60
N GLY A 36 11.32 -16.75 1.91
CA GLY A 36 12.04 -15.94 2.89
C GLY A 36 13.53 -16.28 2.95
N LEU A 37 14.36 -15.34 3.40
CA LEU A 37 15.80 -15.55 3.57
C LEU A 37 16.13 -16.75 4.49
N ASP A 38 15.32 -16.99 5.51
CA ASP A 38 15.43 -18.17 6.38
C ASP A 38 15.17 -19.50 5.68
N LEU A 39 14.39 -19.50 4.60
CA LEU A 39 14.15 -20.70 3.84
C LEU A 39 15.37 -21.11 3.02
N GLN A 40 16.32 -20.20 2.75
CA GLN A 40 17.57 -20.56 2.06
C GLN A 40 18.24 -21.78 2.72
N PHE A 41 18.36 -21.78 4.05
CA PHE A 41 18.89 -22.92 4.79
C PHE A 41 18.11 -23.18 6.08
N PRO A 42 17.69 -24.44 6.36
CA PRO A 42 18.00 -25.65 5.58
C PRO A 42 16.96 -25.97 4.50
N HIS A 43 15.88 -25.20 4.37
CA HIS A 43 14.69 -25.64 3.64
C HIS A 43 14.94 -25.82 2.14
N HIS A 44 15.29 -24.76 1.42
CA HIS A 44 15.58 -24.78 -0.01
C HIS A 44 16.82 -25.61 -0.33
N GLU A 45 17.86 -25.60 0.51
CA GLU A 45 19.02 -26.47 0.34
C GLU A 45 18.62 -27.97 0.36
N ASN A 46 17.68 -28.34 1.23
CA ASN A 46 17.15 -29.71 1.27
C ASN A 46 16.22 -30.01 0.09
N GLU A 47 15.46 -29.04 -0.42
CA GLU A 47 14.66 -29.22 -1.64
C GLU A 47 15.55 -29.46 -2.86
N ILE A 48 16.61 -28.66 -3.02
CA ILE A 48 17.62 -28.85 -4.07
C ILE A 48 18.21 -30.25 -3.96
N ALA A 49 18.64 -30.65 -2.77
CA ALA A 49 19.23 -31.97 -2.55
C ALA A 49 18.26 -33.12 -2.90
N GLN A 50 16.97 -32.98 -2.54
CA GLN A 50 15.95 -33.98 -2.85
C GLN A 50 15.65 -34.07 -4.35
N ALA A 51 15.43 -32.92 -5.00
CA ALA A 51 15.11 -32.84 -6.42
C ALA A 51 16.27 -33.36 -7.29
N HIS A 52 17.49 -32.89 -7.02
CA HIS A 52 18.68 -33.33 -7.77
C HIS A 52 18.98 -34.82 -7.53
N ALA A 53 18.75 -35.35 -6.33
CA ALA A 53 18.88 -36.78 -6.07
C ALA A 53 17.82 -37.62 -6.79
N ALA A 54 16.64 -37.07 -7.04
CA ALA A 54 15.58 -37.70 -7.84
C ALA A 54 15.85 -37.63 -9.36
N GLY A 55 16.74 -36.72 -9.80
CA GLY A 55 17.14 -36.54 -11.20
C GLY A 55 16.60 -35.26 -11.85
N ASP A 56 15.94 -34.40 -11.08
CA ASP A 56 15.33 -33.16 -11.56
C ASP A 56 16.38 -32.03 -11.64
N GLY A 57 16.13 -31.03 -12.50
CA GLY A 57 16.92 -29.79 -12.54
C GLY A 57 16.45 -28.76 -11.51
N PHE A 58 15.17 -28.82 -11.14
CA PHE A 58 14.47 -27.91 -10.21
C PHE A 58 14.43 -26.45 -10.71
N ALA A 59 14.89 -25.47 -9.94
CA ALA A 59 14.74 -24.05 -10.27
C ALA A 59 16.00 -23.43 -10.90
N ASN A 60 15.85 -22.63 -11.96
CA ASN A 60 16.94 -21.87 -12.58
C ASN A 60 17.37 -20.64 -11.78
N TYR A 61 16.41 -19.93 -11.16
CA TYR A 61 16.62 -18.73 -10.38
C TYR A 61 16.00 -18.86 -8.99
N TRP A 62 16.70 -18.32 -7.99
CA TRP A 62 16.26 -18.32 -6.60
C TRP A 62 16.12 -16.89 -6.09
N MET A 63 14.95 -16.56 -5.54
CA MET A 63 14.66 -15.23 -5.03
C MET A 63 14.31 -15.28 -3.54
N HIS A 64 15.12 -14.63 -2.71
CA HIS A 64 14.89 -14.59 -1.27
C HIS A 64 14.57 -13.20 -0.78
N ASN A 65 13.38 -13.00 -0.21
CA ASN A 65 13.04 -11.72 0.43
C ASN A 65 13.67 -11.64 1.82
N HIS A 66 14.11 -10.45 2.20
CA HIS A 66 14.74 -10.21 3.49
C HIS A 66 13.70 -9.99 4.59
N TRP A 67 14.20 -9.93 5.82
CA TRP A 67 13.44 -9.76 7.05
C TRP A 67 12.69 -8.42 7.16
N VAL A 68 11.51 -8.50 7.78
CA VAL A 68 10.91 -7.36 8.47
C VAL A 68 11.36 -7.41 9.93
N THR A 69 11.94 -6.32 10.43
CA THR A 69 12.47 -6.22 11.81
C THR A 69 11.77 -5.08 12.57
N MET A 70 11.96 -4.97 13.89
CA MET A 70 11.56 -3.80 14.68
C MET A 70 12.78 -3.24 15.41
N SER A 71 12.94 -1.92 15.41
CA SER A 71 14.06 -1.28 16.09
C SER A 71 13.87 -1.26 17.60
N GLY A 72 14.89 -1.69 18.35
CA GLY A 72 15.09 -1.35 19.78
C GLY A 72 14.37 -2.20 20.84
N GLU A 73 13.30 -2.93 20.54
CA GLU A 73 12.60 -3.72 21.57
C GLU A 73 12.87 -5.23 21.46
N LYS A 74 13.36 -5.80 22.57
CA LYS A 74 13.47 -7.24 22.77
C LYS A 74 12.11 -7.87 22.50
N MET A 75 12.00 -8.75 21.48
CA MET A 75 10.75 -9.43 21.15
C MET A 75 10.14 -10.10 22.39
N SER A 76 9.09 -9.49 22.93
CA SER A 76 8.22 -10.08 23.93
C SER A 76 6.98 -10.65 23.23
N LYS A 77 6.32 -11.65 23.81
CA LYS A 77 5.11 -12.25 23.24
C LYS A 77 3.97 -11.23 23.00
N SER A 78 3.95 -10.12 23.71
CA SER A 78 3.01 -9.00 23.48
C SER A 78 3.36 -8.16 22.25
N LEU A 79 4.64 -8.10 21.86
CA LEU A 79 5.11 -7.33 20.69
C LEU A 79 4.90 -8.08 19.38
N GLY A 80 5.03 -9.41 19.38
CA GLY A 80 4.75 -10.24 18.19
C GLY A 80 3.31 -10.15 17.69
N ASN A 81 2.36 -9.81 18.57
CA ASN A 81 0.98 -9.52 18.16
C ASN A 81 0.87 -8.20 17.37
N VAL A 82 1.69 -7.18 17.66
CA VAL A 82 1.62 -5.86 17.02
C VAL A 82 1.88 -5.93 15.51
N LEU A 83 2.75 -6.82 15.06
CA LEU A 83 3.07 -7.00 13.64
C LEU A 83 2.15 -7.97 12.90
N SER A 84 1.14 -8.53 13.57
CA SER A 84 0.17 -9.35 12.85
C SER A 84 -0.61 -8.48 11.87
N VAL A 85 -0.87 -9.00 10.66
CA VAL A 85 -1.63 -8.26 9.64
C VAL A 85 -2.95 -7.69 10.19
N PRO A 86 -3.78 -8.43 10.95
CA PRO A 86 -5.00 -7.86 11.53
C PRO A 86 -4.76 -6.60 12.37
N ASN A 87 -3.74 -6.61 13.23
CA ASN A 87 -3.44 -5.45 14.09
C ASN A 87 -2.86 -4.28 13.28
N MET A 88 -2.07 -4.56 12.25
CA MET A 88 -1.58 -3.51 11.35
C MET A 88 -2.73 -2.83 10.58
N LEU A 89 -3.75 -3.59 10.22
CA LEU A 89 -4.94 -3.08 9.53
C LEU A 89 -5.87 -2.26 10.42
N GLU A 90 -5.68 -2.27 11.75
CA GLU A 90 -6.34 -1.32 12.65
C GLU A 90 -5.72 0.09 12.55
N MET A 91 -4.47 0.20 12.07
CA MET A 91 -3.72 1.46 12.01
C MET A 91 -3.72 2.12 10.62
N VAL A 92 -3.80 1.32 9.54
CA VAL A 92 -3.77 1.79 8.14
C VAL A 92 -4.67 0.94 7.25
N ARG A 93 -5.03 1.48 6.08
CA ARG A 93 -5.82 0.72 5.08
C ARG A 93 -5.00 -0.45 4.49
N PRO A 94 -5.64 -1.53 4.02
CA PRO A 94 -4.94 -2.65 3.36
C PRO A 94 -3.99 -2.24 2.23
N VAL A 95 -4.40 -1.28 1.40
CA VAL A 95 -3.57 -0.76 0.30
C VAL A 95 -2.36 0.03 0.81
N GLU A 96 -2.52 0.76 1.92
CA GLU A 96 -1.43 1.51 2.56
C GLU A 96 -0.41 0.55 3.19
N LEU A 97 -0.88 -0.54 3.81
CA LEU A 97 -0.01 -1.60 4.31
C LEU A 97 0.76 -2.28 3.17
N ARG A 98 0.10 -2.57 2.05
CA ARG A 98 0.74 -3.13 0.86
C ARG A 98 1.80 -2.18 0.30
N TYR A 99 1.47 -0.89 0.18
CA TYR A 99 2.41 0.14 -0.27
C TYR A 99 3.63 0.22 0.67
N TYR A 100 3.42 0.19 1.98
CA TYR A 100 4.50 0.17 2.97
C TYR A 100 5.42 -1.06 2.83
N LEU A 101 4.85 -2.28 2.79
CA LEU A 101 5.63 -3.51 2.67
C LEU A 101 6.40 -3.60 1.35
N GLY A 102 5.84 -3.04 0.26
CA GLY A 102 6.49 -2.97 -1.04
C GLY A 102 7.49 -1.82 -1.20
N SER A 103 7.55 -0.86 -0.26
CA SER A 103 8.34 0.37 -0.44
C SER A 103 9.85 0.17 -0.39
N ALA A 104 10.30 -0.91 0.26
CA ALA A 104 11.71 -1.30 0.32
C ALA A 104 12.06 -2.28 -0.81
N HIS A 105 13.34 -2.33 -1.18
CA HIS A 105 13.84 -3.40 -2.05
C HIS A 105 13.62 -4.75 -1.37
N TYR A 106 13.09 -5.75 -2.08
CA TYR A 106 12.68 -7.02 -1.46
C TYR A 106 13.83 -7.78 -0.76
N ARG A 107 15.07 -7.53 -1.19
CA ARG A 107 16.32 -8.06 -0.61
C ARG A 107 16.90 -7.23 0.54
N SER A 108 16.26 -6.14 0.95
CA SER A 108 16.70 -5.29 2.05
C SER A 108 15.86 -5.52 3.29
N VAL A 109 16.47 -5.36 4.47
CA VAL A 109 15.73 -5.36 5.74
C VAL A 109 14.72 -4.21 5.72
N LEU A 110 13.45 -4.53 5.99
CA LEU A 110 12.42 -3.52 6.25
C LEU A 110 12.32 -3.31 7.76
N GLU A 111 12.83 -2.19 8.26
CA GLU A 111 12.67 -1.83 9.67
C GLU A 111 11.29 -1.23 9.93
N TYR A 112 10.47 -1.95 10.70
CA TYR A 112 9.18 -1.48 11.15
C TYR A 112 9.32 -0.44 12.27
N SER A 113 8.60 0.66 12.06
CA SER A 113 8.13 1.56 13.10
C SER A 113 6.75 2.07 12.69
N GLU A 114 5.91 2.40 13.67
CA GLU A 114 4.61 3.02 13.39
C GLU A 114 4.77 4.34 12.62
N ALA A 115 5.81 5.12 12.92
CA ALA A 115 6.14 6.34 12.19
C ALA A 115 6.40 6.07 10.70
N ALA A 116 7.20 5.06 10.37
CA ALA A 116 7.47 4.68 8.98
C ALA A 116 6.21 4.16 8.26
N LEU A 117 5.35 3.42 8.96
CA LEU A 117 4.06 2.96 8.43
C LEU A 117 3.16 4.15 8.06
N GLN A 118 3.02 5.12 8.97
CA GLN A 118 2.21 6.32 8.75
C GLN A 118 2.79 7.24 7.67
N GLU A 119 4.12 7.35 7.60
CA GLU A 119 4.81 8.09 6.53
C GLU A 119 4.54 7.47 5.15
N ALA A 120 4.62 6.14 5.04
CA ALA A 120 4.31 5.42 3.81
C ALA A 120 2.83 5.58 3.42
N ALA A 121 1.90 5.50 4.38
CA ALA A 121 0.48 5.75 4.17
C ALA A 121 0.22 7.18 3.65
N ALA A 122 0.86 8.19 4.25
CA ALA A 122 0.79 9.57 3.75
C ALA A 122 1.41 9.72 2.35
N GLY A 123 2.45 8.93 2.03
CA GLY A 123 3.01 8.81 0.69
C GLY A 123 2.00 8.29 -0.33
N TYR A 124 1.33 7.20 0.00
CA TYR A 124 0.27 6.64 -0.83
C TYR A 124 -0.88 7.64 -1.06
N ARG A 125 -1.37 8.31 -0.01
CA ARG A 125 -2.47 9.28 -0.11
C ARG A 125 -2.17 10.43 -1.07
N ARG A 126 -0.91 10.86 -1.21
CA ARG A 126 -0.54 11.88 -2.22
C ARG A 126 -0.75 11.41 -3.67
N ILE A 127 -0.63 10.11 -3.92
CA ILE A 127 -0.91 9.52 -5.23
C ILE A 127 -2.42 9.51 -5.46
N GLU A 128 -3.17 9.06 -4.46
CA GLU A 128 -4.64 9.04 -4.42
C GLU A 128 -5.23 10.45 -4.65
N ASP A 129 -4.82 11.44 -3.85
CA ASP A 129 -5.25 12.83 -3.96
C ASP A 129 -5.05 13.42 -5.37
N PHE A 130 -3.95 13.05 -6.03
CA PHE A 130 -3.68 13.47 -7.40
C PHE A 130 -4.66 12.84 -8.39
N LEU A 131 -4.88 11.53 -8.28
CA LEU A 131 -5.81 10.81 -9.15
C LEU A 131 -7.26 11.28 -8.93
N ASP A 132 -7.66 11.58 -7.70
CA ASP A 132 -9.00 12.09 -7.37
C ASP A 132 -9.24 13.48 -7.98
N ARG A 133 -8.24 14.37 -7.93
CA ARG A 133 -8.33 15.70 -8.54
C ARG A 133 -8.40 15.67 -10.07
N VAL A 134 -7.82 14.66 -10.70
CA VAL A 134 -7.96 14.43 -12.15
C VAL A 134 -9.31 13.77 -12.47
N GLY A 135 -9.78 12.90 -11.59
CA GLY A 135 -10.95 12.06 -11.78
C GLY A 135 -10.62 10.72 -12.47
N PRO A 136 -11.65 9.93 -12.80
CA PRO A 136 -11.46 8.61 -13.41
C PRO A 136 -10.77 8.71 -14.77
N VAL A 137 -9.65 7.99 -14.93
CA VAL A 137 -8.90 7.87 -16.20
C VAL A 137 -8.59 6.40 -16.46
N PRO A 138 -8.50 5.92 -17.71
CA PRO A 138 -8.10 4.54 -17.97
C PRO A 138 -6.65 4.28 -17.52
N VAL A 139 -6.33 3.01 -17.25
CA VAL A 139 -4.94 2.55 -17.08
C VAL A 139 -4.22 2.72 -18.41
N GLY A 140 -3.12 3.48 -18.42
CA GLY A 140 -2.30 3.75 -19.59
C GLY A 140 -1.07 2.86 -19.68
N GLU A 141 0.04 3.45 -20.14
CA GLU A 141 1.36 2.82 -20.16
C GLU A 141 2.24 3.39 -19.04
N TRP A 142 3.09 2.55 -18.44
CA TRP A 142 4.12 3.02 -17.51
C TRP A 142 5.23 3.75 -18.24
N THR A 143 6.03 4.54 -17.51
CA THR A 143 7.16 5.26 -18.10
C THR A 143 8.36 4.34 -18.34
N ALA A 144 9.25 4.73 -19.25
CA ALA A 144 10.49 3.99 -19.50
C ALA A 144 11.38 3.91 -18.25
N ASP A 145 11.40 4.96 -17.42
CA ASP A 145 12.17 4.98 -16.18
C ASP A 145 11.60 4.04 -15.12
N PHE A 146 10.28 3.86 -15.08
CA PHE A 146 9.64 2.83 -14.26
C PHE A 146 10.00 1.43 -14.74
N ALA A 147 9.93 1.16 -16.05
CA ALA A 147 10.33 -0.14 -16.61
C ALA A 147 11.79 -0.46 -16.27
N ALA A 148 12.70 0.50 -16.48
CA ALA A 148 14.11 0.35 -16.16
C ALA A 148 14.40 0.17 -14.65
N ALA A 149 13.49 0.61 -13.77
CA ALA A 149 13.58 0.31 -12.34
C ALA A 149 13.09 -1.10 -12.01
N MET A 150 12.02 -1.57 -12.65
CA MET A 150 11.49 -2.91 -12.44
C MET A 150 12.39 -4.00 -13.03
N ASP A 151 13.03 -3.73 -14.17
CA ASP A 151 14.01 -4.61 -14.81
C ASP A 151 15.33 -4.74 -14.01
N ASP A 152 15.61 -3.77 -13.14
CA ASP A 152 16.76 -3.77 -12.24
C ASP A 152 16.40 -4.44 -10.90
N ASP A 153 16.27 -5.77 -10.92
CA ASP A 153 15.98 -6.61 -9.75
C ASP A 153 14.75 -6.16 -8.94
N ILE A 154 13.70 -5.69 -9.62
CA ILE A 154 12.48 -5.19 -8.97
C ILE A 154 12.83 -4.05 -7.99
N ALA A 155 13.57 -3.03 -8.44
CA ALA A 155 13.97 -1.89 -7.62
C ALA A 155 12.78 -0.95 -7.32
N VAL A 156 11.84 -1.42 -6.49
CA VAL A 156 10.63 -0.69 -6.10
C VAL A 156 10.91 0.71 -5.54
N PRO A 157 11.97 0.96 -4.73
CA PRO A 157 12.27 2.33 -4.28
C PRO A 157 12.49 3.31 -5.43
N ARG A 158 13.14 2.88 -6.52
CA ARG A 158 13.34 3.70 -7.73
C ARG A 158 12.05 3.83 -8.53
N ALA A 159 11.26 2.77 -8.62
CA ALA A 159 9.95 2.79 -9.26
C ALA A 159 8.97 3.75 -8.56
N LEU A 160 8.95 3.77 -7.22
CA LEU A 160 8.15 4.70 -6.42
C LEU A 160 8.61 6.15 -6.60
N ALA A 161 9.93 6.39 -6.69
CA ALA A 161 10.45 7.73 -6.98
C ALA A 161 9.91 8.25 -8.32
N GLU A 162 9.85 7.38 -9.35
CA GLU A 162 9.27 7.73 -10.65
C GLU A 162 7.77 8.02 -10.58
N ILE A 163 7.00 7.22 -9.83
CA ILE A 163 5.57 7.49 -9.58
C ILE A 163 5.38 8.87 -8.93
N HIS A 164 6.15 9.21 -7.89
CA HIS A 164 6.05 10.51 -7.21
C HIS A 164 6.49 11.69 -8.10
N ASN A 165 7.47 11.47 -8.98
CA ASN A 165 7.85 12.47 -9.99
C ASN A 165 6.72 12.73 -10.98
N ALA A 166 6.07 11.67 -11.47
CA ALA A 166 4.89 11.78 -12.34
C ALA A 166 3.74 12.49 -11.63
N VAL A 167 3.43 12.14 -10.38
CA VAL A 167 2.42 12.84 -9.55
C VAL A 167 2.74 14.34 -9.41
N ARG A 168 4.01 14.70 -9.19
CA ARG A 168 4.43 16.12 -9.11
C ARG A 168 4.23 16.86 -10.43
N ALA A 169 4.59 16.23 -11.55
CA ALA A 169 4.40 16.77 -12.89
C ALA A 169 2.90 16.94 -13.21
N GLY A 170 2.07 15.96 -12.87
CA GLY A 170 0.62 16.02 -13.04
C GLY A 170 -0.03 17.13 -12.21
N ASN A 171 0.40 17.31 -10.96
CA ASN A 171 -0.05 18.44 -10.13
C ASN A 171 0.33 19.80 -10.73
N THR A 172 1.51 19.90 -11.34
CA THR A 172 1.94 21.12 -12.05
C THR A 172 1.08 21.37 -13.30
N ALA A 173 0.75 20.31 -14.04
CA ALA A 173 -0.16 20.40 -15.19
C ALA A 173 -1.55 20.90 -14.75
N LEU A 174 -2.12 20.36 -13.66
CA LEU A 174 -3.37 20.85 -13.07
C LEU A 174 -3.31 22.32 -12.68
N ALA A 175 -2.24 22.75 -12.00
CA ALA A 175 -2.05 24.15 -11.59
C ALA A 175 -1.94 25.11 -12.78
N SER A 176 -1.39 24.65 -13.91
CA SER A 176 -1.31 25.41 -15.16
C SER A 176 -2.60 25.40 -16.00
N GLY A 177 -3.63 24.64 -15.59
CA GLY A 177 -4.88 24.47 -16.33
C GLY A 177 -4.82 23.42 -17.47
N SER A 178 -3.70 22.71 -17.62
CA SER A 178 -3.48 21.71 -18.66
C SER A 178 -4.08 20.35 -18.28
N ARG A 179 -5.43 20.25 -18.34
CA ARG A 179 -6.16 19.06 -17.89
C ARG A 179 -5.85 17.80 -18.70
N ASP A 180 -5.68 17.92 -20.02
CA ASP A 180 -5.39 16.78 -20.89
C ASP A 180 -4.02 16.15 -20.55
N ASP A 181 -3.02 17.00 -20.25
CA ASP A 181 -1.70 16.54 -19.80
C ASP A 181 -1.78 15.87 -18.42
N ALA A 182 -2.54 16.46 -17.49
CA ALA A 182 -2.76 15.86 -16.18
C ALA A 182 -3.44 14.49 -16.29
N ALA A 183 -4.44 14.35 -17.18
CA ALA A 183 -5.13 13.09 -17.44
C ALA A 183 -4.19 12.03 -18.04
N ARG A 184 -3.36 12.39 -19.01
CA ARG A 184 -2.35 11.48 -19.59
C ARG A 184 -1.33 11.00 -18.54
N ILE A 185 -0.86 11.92 -17.69
CA ILE A 185 0.05 11.59 -16.59
C ILE A 185 -0.64 10.68 -15.57
N ALA A 186 -1.89 10.97 -15.21
CA ALA A 186 -2.67 10.13 -14.32
C ALA A 186 -2.85 8.70 -14.85
N SER A 187 -3.14 8.52 -16.16
CA SER A 187 -3.18 7.20 -16.78
C SER A 187 -1.84 6.45 -16.67
N SER A 188 -0.72 7.16 -16.74
CA SER A 188 0.62 6.54 -16.57
C SER A 188 0.89 6.19 -15.12
N VAL A 189 0.49 7.06 -14.17
CA VAL A 189 0.54 6.78 -12.73
C VAL A 189 -0.26 5.53 -12.39
N ARG A 190 -1.49 5.42 -12.90
CA ARG A 190 -2.33 4.22 -12.75
C ARG A 190 -1.65 2.96 -13.26
N ALA A 191 -0.98 3.02 -14.42
CA ALA A 191 -0.27 1.86 -14.96
C ALA A 191 0.86 1.40 -14.04
N MET A 192 1.65 2.33 -13.51
CA MET A 192 2.74 2.04 -12.59
C MET A 192 2.26 1.51 -11.24
N THR A 193 1.21 2.12 -10.66
CA THR A 193 0.64 1.67 -9.39
C THR A 193 -0.10 0.34 -9.54
N ALA A 194 -0.71 0.06 -10.70
CA ALA A 194 -1.34 -1.23 -11.00
C ALA A 194 -0.32 -2.37 -11.02
N VAL A 195 0.88 -2.17 -11.60
CA VAL A 195 1.97 -3.16 -11.56
C VAL A 195 2.38 -3.49 -10.12
N LEU A 196 2.40 -2.49 -9.23
CA LEU A 196 2.69 -2.69 -7.80
C LEU A 196 1.46 -3.22 -7.02
N GLY A 197 0.29 -3.27 -7.64
CA GLY A 197 -0.98 -3.68 -7.03
C GLY A 197 -1.52 -2.67 -6.00
N VAL A 198 -1.24 -1.38 -6.19
CA VAL A 198 -1.65 -0.28 -5.30
C VAL A 198 -2.29 0.87 -6.09
N ASP A 199 -2.97 0.58 -7.20
CA ASP A 199 -3.69 1.61 -7.97
C ASP A 199 -4.91 2.11 -7.17
N PRO A 200 -4.95 3.39 -6.76
CA PRO A 200 -6.08 3.93 -5.98
C PRO A 200 -7.44 3.84 -6.68
N GLN A 201 -7.46 3.77 -8.01
CA GLN A 201 -8.69 3.65 -8.81
C GLN A 201 -9.01 2.19 -9.20
N ASP A 202 -8.34 1.20 -8.62
CA ASP A 202 -8.68 -0.22 -8.79
C ASP A 202 -9.91 -0.60 -7.96
N GLU A 203 -10.84 -1.36 -8.55
CA GLU A 203 -12.08 -1.79 -7.89
C GLU A 203 -11.82 -2.60 -6.61
N MET A 204 -10.71 -3.33 -6.53
CA MET A 204 -10.32 -4.08 -5.33
C MET A 204 -10.14 -3.18 -4.10
N TRP A 205 -9.77 -1.92 -4.30
CA TRP A 205 -9.56 -0.96 -3.20
C TRP A 205 -10.78 -0.06 -2.95
N ALA A 206 -11.75 -0.03 -3.86
CA ALA A 206 -12.97 0.75 -3.72
C ALA A 206 -13.85 0.27 -2.54
N GLU A 207 -13.82 -1.02 -2.19
CA GLU A 207 -14.60 -1.58 -1.08
C GLU A 207 -13.98 -1.32 0.30
N GLY A 208 -12.70 -0.92 0.36
CA GLY A 208 -12.00 -0.52 1.59
C GLY A 208 -12.41 0.87 2.10
N ALA A 209 -13.13 1.65 1.29
CA ALA A 209 -13.82 2.90 1.65
C ALA A 209 -15.09 2.67 2.51
N SER A 210 -15.27 1.44 3.02
CA SER A 210 -16.45 0.99 3.74
C SER A 210 -16.58 1.68 5.10
N THR A 211 -17.62 2.50 5.21
CA THR A 211 -18.15 3.28 6.36
C THR A 211 -17.51 4.63 6.67
N SER A 212 -16.18 4.79 6.62
CA SER A 212 -15.58 6.12 6.88
C SER A 212 -15.83 7.10 5.73
N ASP A 213 -15.75 6.67 4.47
CA ASP A 213 -15.79 7.61 3.35
C ASP A 213 -17.21 8.07 3.03
N GLY A 214 -18.20 7.20 3.22
CA GLY A 214 -19.62 7.60 3.19
C GLY A 214 -19.97 8.55 4.34
N ALA A 215 -19.43 8.30 5.54
CA ALA A 215 -19.61 9.18 6.69
C ALA A 215 -18.86 10.50 6.52
N MET A 216 -17.65 10.48 5.95
CA MET A 216 -16.83 11.65 5.66
C MET A 216 -17.42 12.49 4.53
N ALA A 217 -17.94 11.88 3.46
CA ALA A 217 -18.65 12.58 2.41
C ALA A 217 -19.96 13.20 2.92
N ALA A 218 -20.70 12.48 3.78
CA ALA A 218 -21.87 13.05 4.44
C ALA A 218 -21.48 14.19 5.40
N LEU A 219 -20.36 14.06 6.10
CA LEU A 219 -19.82 15.07 6.99
C LEU A 219 -19.35 16.30 6.23
N ASP A 220 -18.65 16.16 5.10
CA ASP A 220 -18.25 17.24 4.19
C ASP A 220 -19.45 18.10 3.82
N VAL A 221 -20.54 17.47 3.34
CA VAL A 221 -21.77 18.18 2.98
C VAL A 221 -22.34 18.97 4.15
N LEU A 222 -22.33 18.41 5.35
CA LEU A 222 -22.85 19.06 6.56
C LEU A 222 -21.93 20.20 7.04
N VAL A 223 -20.61 20.00 6.99
CA VAL A 223 -19.63 21.00 7.40
C VAL A 223 -19.61 22.17 6.44
N ASP A 224 -19.66 21.93 5.12
CA ASP A 224 -19.76 22.98 4.11
C ASP A 224 -21.00 23.85 4.29
N ALA A 225 -22.15 23.22 4.60
CA ALA A 225 -23.38 23.96 4.89
C ALA A 225 -23.22 24.87 6.13
N GLU A 226 -22.58 24.38 7.20
CA GLU A 226 -22.30 25.19 8.40
C GLU A 226 -21.27 26.29 8.12
N LEU A 227 -20.22 26.03 7.33
CA LEU A 227 -19.24 27.04 6.91
C LEU A 227 -19.89 28.14 6.06
N GLN A 228 -20.83 27.78 5.19
CA GLN A 228 -21.60 28.75 4.40
C GLN A 228 -22.54 29.58 5.28
N ARG A 229 -23.19 28.96 6.28
CA ARG A 229 -23.98 29.69 7.29
C ARG A 229 -23.12 30.67 8.09
N ARG A 230 -21.93 30.26 8.52
CA ARG A 230 -20.95 31.14 9.19
C ARG A 230 -20.53 32.31 8.29
N THR A 231 -20.26 32.04 7.02
CA THR A 231 -19.88 33.06 6.03
C THR A 231 -21.00 34.09 5.84
N THR A 232 -22.24 33.62 5.72
CA THR A 232 -23.42 34.48 5.60
C THR A 232 -23.61 35.33 6.85
N ALA A 233 -23.50 34.74 8.05
CA ALA A 233 -23.63 35.45 9.32
C ALA A 233 -22.56 36.55 9.49
N ARG A 234 -21.31 36.27 9.09
CA ARG A 234 -20.24 37.29 9.08
C ARG A 234 -20.51 38.42 8.11
N ALA A 235 -21.02 38.11 6.91
CA ALA A 235 -21.39 39.12 5.91
C ALA A 235 -22.53 40.03 6.38
N SER A 236 -23.48 39.49 7.15
CA SER A 236 -24.57 40.26 7.77
C SER A 236 -24.22 40.86 9.13
N GLN A 237 -22.96 40.82 9.56
CA GLN A 237 -22.48 41.30 10.87
C GLN A 237 -23.17 40.64 12.09
N ASP A 238 -23.69 39.43 11.92
CA ASP A 238 -24.23 38.60 13.00
C ASP A 238 -23.11 37.75 13.62
N TRP A 239 -22.35 38.40 14.50
CA TRP A 239 -21.20 37.79 15.17
C TRP A 239 -21.60 36.65 16.11
N ALA A 240 -22.78 36.74 16.74
CA ALA A 240 -23.27 35.73 17.67
C ALA A 240 -23.53 34.39 16.96
N THR A 241 -24.18 34.43 15.79
CA THR A 241 -24.40 33.22 14.98
C THR A 241 -23.09 32.67 14.42
N ALA A 242 -22.16 33.54 13.99
CA ALA A 242 -20.86 33.11 13.46
C ALA A 242 -20.00 32.38 14.51
N ASP A 243 -19.97 32.88 15.75
CA ASP A 243 -19.27 32.24 16.86
C ASP A 243 -19.95 30.93 17.28
N ALA A 244 -21.29 30.90 17.34
CA ALA A 244 -22.03 29.68 17.68
C ALA A 244 -21.77 28.53 16.69
N VAL A 245 -21.64 28.83 15.40
CA VAL A 245 -21.29 27.82 14.38
C VAL A 245 -19.85 27.32 14.57
N ARG A 246 -18.88 28.23 14.80
CA ARG A 246 -17.48 27.85 15.05
C ARG A 246 -17.38 26.93 16.26
N ASP A 247 -18.01 27.30 17.37
CA ASP A 247 -17.91 26.57 18.62
C ASP A 247 -18.55 25.17 18.50
N ARG A 248 -19.62 25.04 17.69
CA ARG A 248 -20.24 23.74 17.39
C ARG A 248 -19.31 22.84 16.56
N LEU A 249 -18.62 23.38 15.56
CA LEU A 249 -17.67 22.62 14.76
C LEU A 249 -16.48 22.15 15.64
N ILE A 250 -15.94 23.04 16.47
CA ILE A 250 -14.86 22.68 17.42
C ILE A 250 -15.33 21.59 18.41
N ALA A 251 -16.54 21.72 18.95
CA ALA A 251 -17.12 20.72 19.85
C ALA A 251 -17.34 19.35 19.18
N ALA A 252 -17.56 19.35 17.87
CA ALA A 252 -17.65 18.14 17.06
C ALA A 252 -16.27 17.58 16.64
N GLY A 253 -15.16 18.16 17.14
CA GLY A 253 -13.81 17.74 16.79
C GLY A 253 -13.37 18.19 15.40
N ILE A 254 -13.94 19.27 14.87
CA ILE A 254 -13.61 19.83 13.56
C ILE A 254 -12.86 21.16 13.75
N ASP A 255 -11.61 21.20 13.30
CA ASP A 255 -10.83 22.43 13.22
C ASP A 255 -11.08 23.10 11.86
N VAL A 256 -11.27 24.42 11.89
CA VAL A 256 -11.54 25.24 10.69
C VAL A 256 -10.42 26.26 10.52
N THR A 257 -9.83 26.29 9.33
CA THR A 257 -8.80 27.25 8.93
C THR A 257 -9.36 28.15 7.83
N ASP A 258 -9.42 29.46 8.08
CA ASP A 258 -9.82 30.44 7.08
C ASP A 258 -8.62 30.70 6.12
N THR A 259 -8.77 30.44 4.82
CA THR A 259 -7.75 30.72 3.78
C THR A 259 -8.27 31.75 2.77
N PRO A 260 -7.40 32.37 1.93
CA PRO A 260 -7.83 33.25 0.85
C PRO A 260 -8.79 32.60 -0.17
N ASP A 261 -8.70 31.27 -0.32
CA ASP A 261 -9.54 30.49 -1.24
C ASP A 261 -10.83 29.97 -0.58
N GLY A 262 -11.04 30.29 0.70
CA GLY A 262 -12.20 29.88 1.49
C GLY A 262 -11.83 29.14 2.78
N PRO A 263 -12.81 28.86 3.65
CA PRO A 263 -12.59 28.06 4.85
C PRO A 263 -12.30 26.60 4.47
N GLN A 264 -11.22 26.03 5.02
CA GLN A 264 -10.89 24.61 4.95
C GLN A 264 -11.07 23.99 6.33
N TRP A 265 -11.39 22.69 6.39
CA TRP A 265 -11.61 22.00 7.66
C TRP A 265 -10.84 20.68 7.74
N SER A 266 -10.56 20.25 8.97
CA SER A 266 -9.95 18.96 9.26
C SER A 266 -10.49 18.38 10.55
N LEU A 267 -10.56 17.05 10.66
CA LEU A 267 -10.82 16.39 11.93
C LEU A 267 -9.62 16.57 12.87
N LYS A 268 -9.92 16.89 14.12
CA LYS A 268 -8.95 16.94 15.19
C LYS A 268 -8.45 15.53 15.44
N LYS A 269 -7.16 15.30 15.25
CA LYS A 269 -6.52 14.04 15.62
C LYS A 269 -6.38 14.01 17.14
N ASP A 270 -6.88 12.96 17.78
CA ASP A 270 -6.58 12.65 19.19
C ASP A 270 -5.08 12.41 19.39
#